data_AF-A0A957DWH0-F1
#
_entry.id   AF-A0A957DWH0-F1
#
_cell.length_a   1.000
_cell.length_b   1.000
_cell.length_c   1.000
_cell.angle_alpha   90.00
_cell.angle_beta   90.00
_cell.angle_gamma   90.00
#
_symmetry.space_group_name_H-M   'P 1'
#
loop_
_entity.id
_entity.type
_entity.pdbx_description
1 polymer ?
#
loop_
_entity_poly.entity_id
_entity_poly.type
_entity_poly.pdbx_seq_one_letter_code
_entity_poly.pdbx_strand_id
1 'polypeptide(L)'
;QDPALLAPDPPAREPSAGLSCADLTLREEQSLMINTMMAAIAANYSYQWVIRGELTSLATAVTLEPPAMTSRWITGEALRSAFGLPEEKKS
;
A
#
# COMPACT_ATOMS: atom_id res chain seq x y z
N GLN A 1 23.95 -6.76 10.49
CA GLN A 1 22.71 -7.38 10.04
C GLN A 1 21.76 -7.42 11.23
N ASP A 2 20.50 -6.98 11.05
CA ASP A 2 19.50 -7.07 12.11
C ASP A 2 19.09 -8.56 12.28
N PRO A 3 19.29 -9.17 13.46
CA PRO A 3 18.92 -10.57 13.72
C PRO A 3 17.44 -10.88 13.46
N ALA A 4 16.56 -9.87 13.53
CA ALA A 4 15.13 -10.02 13.29
C ALA A 4 14.80 -10.35 11.82
N LEU A 5 15.68 -10.00 10.87
CA LEU A 5 15.50 -10.32 9.45
C LEU A 5 15.77 -11.79 9.11
N LEU A 6 16.30 -12.57 10.07
CA LEU A 6 16.54 -14.02 9.93
C LEU A 6 15.45 -14.84 10.63
N ALA A 7 14.53 -14.18 11.35
CA ALA A 7 13.36 -14.85 11.88
C ALA A 7 12.43 -15.22 10.72
N PRO A 8 11.88 -16.45 10.67
CA PRO A 8 10.87 -16.78 9.69
C PRO A 8 9.69 -15.83 9.86
N ASP A 9 9.22 -15.25 8.75
CA ASP A 9 8.05 -14.39 8.77
C ASP A 9 6.89 -15.11 9.46
N PRO A 10 6.08 -14.40 10.28
CA PRO A 10 4.85 -14.99 10.81
C PRO A 10 4.04 -15.56 9.63
N PRO A 11 3.34 -16.69 9.81
CA PRO A 11 2.59 -17.31 8.72
C PRO A 11 1.68 -16.25 8.13
N ALA A 12 1.96 -15.88 6.88
CA ALA A 12 1.12 -14.95 6.14
C ALA A 12 -0.30 -15.51 6.24
N ARG A 13 -1.24 -14.68 6.70
CA ARG A 13 -2.66 -15.04 6.63
C ARG A 13 -2.88 -15.43 5.17
N GLU A 14 -3.19 -16.71 4.92
CA GLU A 14 -3.59 -17.20 3.60
C GLU A 14 -4.49 -16.13 3.01
N PRO A 15 -4.13 -15.51 1.86
CA PRO A 15 -4.97 -14.50 1.27
C PRO A 15 -6.34 -15.14 1.18
N SER A 16 -7.32 -14.60 1.92
CA SER A 16 -8.70 -15.08 1.86
C SER A 16 -8.99 -15.17 0.37
N ALA A 17 -9.32 -16.36 -0.14
CA ALA A 17 -9.37 -16.71 -1.56
C ALA A 17 -10.41 -15.85 -2.32
N GLY A 18 -10.12 -14.56 -2.37
CA GLY A 18 -10.81 -13.50 -3.05
C GLY A 18 -10.18 -13.38 -4.42
N LEU A 19 -11.02 -12.95 -5.34
CA LEU A 19 -10.68 -12.79 -6.75
C LEU A 19 -9.52 -11.81 -6.88
N SER A 20 -8.57 -12.11 -7.78
CA SER A 20 -7.50 -11.18 -8.09
C SER A 20 -8.07 -9.91 -8.73
N CYS A 21 -7.31 -8.81 -8.75
CA CYS A 21 -7.74 -7.60 -9.46
C CYS A 21 -8.02 -7.87 -10.96
N ALA A 22 -7.31 -8.84 -11.56
CA ALA A 22 -7.56 -9.27 -12.93
C ALA A 22 -8.92 -9.99 -13.06
N ASP A 23 -9.24 -10.89 -12.12
CA ASP A 23 -10.53 -11.59 -12.08
C ASP A 23 -11.70 -10.62 -11.86
N LEU A 24 -11.51 -9.62 -10.99
CA LEU A 24 -12.51 -8.58 -10.72
C LEU A 24 -12.73 -7.66 -11.93
N THR A 25 -11.69 -7.38 -12.72
CA THR A 25 -11.85 -6.64 -13.99
C THR A 25 -12.62 -7.44 -15.03
N LEU A 26 -12.36 -8.74 -15.17
CA LEU A 26 -13.12 -9.59 -16.09
C LEU A 26 -14.61 -9.67 -15.73
N ARG A 27 -14.95 -9.48 -14.45
CA ARG A 27 -16.33 -9.42 -13.94
C ARG A 27 -16.95 -8.03 -13.97
N GLU A 28 -16.25 -7.03 -14.49
CA GLU A 28 -16.67 -5.62 -14.50
C GLU A 28 -16.89 -5.04 -13.09
N GLU A 29 -16.38 -5.71 -12.05
CA GLU A 29 -16.45 -5.28 -10.64
C GLU A 29 -15.32 -4.30 -10.28
N GLN A 30 -14.25 -4.26 -11.09
CA GLN A 30 -13.17 -3.28 -11.00
C GLN A 30 -12.83 -2.67 -12.36
N SER A 31 -12.69 -1.35 -12.39
CA SER A 31 -12.28 -0.63 -13.61
C SER A 31 -10.82 -0.93 -13.97
N LEU A 32 -10.59 -1.39 -15.21
CA LEU A 32 -9.25 -1.60 -15.77
C LEU A 32 -8.39 -0.33 -15.73
N MET A 33 -9.02 0.84 -15.92
CA MET A 33 -8.35 2.14 -15.82
C MET A 33 -7.77 2.34 -14.41
N ILE A 34 -8.55 2.00 -13.38
CA ILE A 34 -8.13 2.13 -11.98
C ILE A 34 -7.01 1.12 -11.66
N ASN A 35 -7.11 -0.11 -12.15
CA ASN A 35 -6.05 -1.10 -11.96
C ASN A 35 -4.72 -0.66 -12.59
N THR A 36 -4.77 -0.12 -13.81
CA THR A 36 -3.58 0.44 -14.48
C THR A 36 -3.00 1.62 -13.71
N MET A 37 -3.86 2.52 -13.24
CA MET A 37 -3.44 3.70 -12.47
C MET A 37 -2.76 3.31 -11.16
N MET A 38 -3.36 2.41 -10.39
CA MET A 38 -2.81 1.94 -9.11
C MET A 38 -1.50 1.17 -9.31
N ALA A 39 -1.38 0.37 -10.37
CA ALA A 39 -0.14 -0.32 -10.72
C ALA A 39 1.00 0.66 -11.02
N ALA A 40 0.72 1.74 -11.77
CA ALA A 40 1.71 2.77 -12.06
C ALA A 40 2.19 3.51 -10.79
N ILE A 41 1.27 3.82 -9.88
CA ILE A 41 1.59 4.43 -8.58
C ILE A 41 2.49 3.50 -7.75
N ALA A 42 2.12 2.23 -7.63
CA ALA A 42 2.90 1.23 -6.90
C ALA A 42 4.30 1.00 -7.51
N ALA A 43 4.41 1.01 -8.84
CA ALA A 43 5.68 0.90 -9.53
C ALA A 43 6.59 2.12 -9.26
N ASN A 44 6.04 3.33 -9.31
CA ASN A 44 6.77 4.55 -8.97
C ASN A 44 7.28 4.50 -7.53
N TYR A 45 6.47 4.02 -6.59
CA TYR A 45 6.87 3.85 -5.19
C TYR A 45 8.02 2.88 -5.03
N SER A 46 7.93 1.73 -5.71
CA SER A 46 9.00 0.73 -5.71
C SER A 46 10.29 1.29 -6.28
N TYR A 47 10.22 2.09 -7.34
CA TYR A 47 11.38 2.76 -7.93
C TYR A 47 12.02 3.79 -6.99
N GLN A 48 11.23 4.69 -6.40
CA GLN A 48 11.73 5.71 -5.47
C GLN A 48 12.36 5.08 -4.22
N TRP A 49 11.80 3.97 -3.76
CA TRP A 49 12.38 3.26 -2.63
C TRP A 49 13.65 2.49 -2.99
N VAL A 50 13.57 1.56 -3.95
CA VAL A 50 14.62 0.58 -4.22
C VAL A 50 15.79 1.20 -4.98
N ILE A 51 15.51 2.06 -5.96
CA ILE A 51 16.55 2.61 -6.85
C ILE A 51 17.09 3.94 -6.31
N ARG A 52 16.21 4.79 -5.78
CA ARG A 52 16.58 6.15 -5.34
C ARG A 52 16.95 6.23 -3.86
N GLY A 53 16.50 5.29 -3.03
CA GLY A 53 16.68 5.36 -1.57
C GLY A 53 15.92 6.53 -0.94
N GLU A 54 14.96 7.11 -1.65
CA GLU A 54 14.21 8.30 -1.27
C GLU A 54 12.76 7.88 -0.97
N LEU A 55 12.45 7.56 0.30
CA LEU A 55 11.08 7.22 0.68
C LEU A 55 10.30 8.50 1.02
N THR A 56 9.71 9.15 0.01
CA THR A 56 9.16 10.51 0.14
C THR A 56 7.62 10.65 0.19
N SER A 57 6.85 9.57 0.44
CA SER A 57 5.39 9.50 0.71
C SER A 57 4.77 8.37 -0.08
N LEU A 58 3.98 7.48 0.53
CA LEU A 58 3.50 6.31 -0.22
C LEU A 58 2.07 5.82 0.08
N ALA A 59 1.18 6.66 0.63
CA ALA A 59 -0.24 6.29 0.72
C ALA A 59 -1.07 7.16 -0.23
N THR A 60 -1.55 6.57 -1.33
CA THR A 60 -2.50 7.20 -2.26
C THR A 60 -3.90 6.63 -2.07
N ALA A 61 -4.88 7.52 -1.93
CA ALA A 61 -6.29 7.21 -2.01
C ALA A 61 -6.89 7.83 -3.28
N VAL A 62 -7.75 7.06 -3.95
CA VAL A 62 -8.51 7.49 -5.13
C VAL A 62 -10.00 7.35 -4.83
N THR A 63 -10.76 8.42 -5.06
CA THR A 63 -12.23 8.41 -5.02
C THR A 63 -12.74 8.52 -6.45
N LEU A 64 -13.81 7.79 -6.77
CA LEU A 64 -14.44 7.84 -8.11
C LEU A 64 -15.53 8.90 -8.19
N GLU A 65 -16.22 9.15 -7.08
CA GLU A 65 -17.36 10.08 -7.01
C GLU A 65 -17.28 10.93 -5.72
N PRO A 66 -16.83 12.19 -5.81
CA PRO A 66 -16.22 12.84 -6.98
C PRO A 66 -14.83 12.24 -7.31
N PRO A 67 -14.38 12.34 -8.57
CA PRO A 67 -13.06 11.88 -8.96
C PRO A 67 -12.00 12.75 -8.28
N ALA A 68 -11.29 12.18 -7.30
CA ALA A 68 -10.21 12.85 -6.61
C ALA A 68 -9.09 11.86 -6.25
N MET A 69 -7.87 12.36 -6.21
CA MET A 69 -6.69 11.60 -5.82
C MET A 69 -5.95 12.40 -4.76
N THR A 70 -5.63 11.74 -3.64
CA THR A 70 -4.84 12.36 -2.57
C THR A 70 -3.70 11.44 -2.18
N SER A 71 -2.52 12.02 -2.02
CA SER A 71 -1.30 11.29 -1.60
C SER A 71 -0.76 11.90 -0.32
N ARG A 72 -0.36 11.05 0.63
CA ARG A 72 0.20 11.47 1.92
C ARG A 72 1.50 10.73 2.27
N TRP A 73 2.28 11.37 3.13
CA TRP A 73 3.50 10.78 3.67
C TRP A 73 3.17 9.58 4.56
N ILE A 74 3.88 8.46 4.37
CA ILE A 74 3.87 7.37 5.34
C ILE A 74 4.86 7.77 6.44
N THR A 75 4.35 8.50 7.42
CA THR A 75 5.02 8.67 8.71
C THR A 75 4.44 7.66 9.69
N GLY A 76 5.17 7.36 10.77
CA GLY A 76 4.63 6.52 11.85
C GLY A 76 3.29 7.08 12.39
N GLU A 77 3.18 8.40 12.51
CA GLU A 77 1.95 9.10 12.88
C GLU A 77 0.81 8.90 11.86
N ALA A 78 1.10 9.02 10.55
CA ALA A 78 0.10 8.85 9.51
C ALA A 78 -0.46 7.41 9.46
N LEU A 79 0.40 6.40 9.68
CA LEU A 79 -0.03 5.00 9.81
C LEU A 79 -0.91 4.81 11.05
N ARG A 80 -0.52 5.38 12.19
CA ARG A 80 -1.31 5.29 13.43
C ARG A 80 -2.69 5.91 13.28
N SER A 81 -2.77 7.10 12.70
CA SER A 81 -4.04 7.77 12.41
C SER A 81 -4.91 6.98 11.45
N ALA A 82 -4.36 6.43 10.36
CA ALA A 82 -5.14 5.73 9.33
C ALA A 82 -5.69 4.37 9.81
N PHE A 83 -4.96 3.67 10.68
CA PHE A 83 -5.30 2.31 11.11
C PHE A 83 -5.72 2.22 12.60
N GLY A 84 -5.81 3.34 13.31
CA GLY A 84 -6.15 3.38 14.74
C GLY A 84 -5.12 2.67 15.63
N LEU A 85 -3.84 2.70 15.26
CA LEU A 85 -2.78 2.02 16.01
C LEU A 85 -2.33 2.87 17.21
N PRO A 86 -1.94 2.26 18.34
CA PRO A 86 -1.51 2.98 19.54
C PRO A 86 -0.21 3.77 19.32
N GLU A 87 -0.08 4.92 20.01
CA GLU A 87 1.15 5.72 20.02
C GLU A 87 2.32 4.94 20.63
N GLU A 88 3.50 5.03 20.02
CA GLU A 88 4.72 4.49 20.62
C GLU A 88 5.06 5.29 21.89
N LYS A 89 5.17 4.58 23.02
CA LYS A 89 5.77 5.16 24.22
C LYS A 89 7.25 5.38 23.94
N LYS A 90 7.66 6.65 23.83
CA LYS A 90 9.08 7.03 23.86
C LYS A 90 9.69 6.51 25.16
N SER A 91 10.62 5.56 25.05
CA SER A 91 11.50 5.13 26.15
C SER A 91 12.67 6.08 26.32
#